data_AF-A0A9E2Z2Y0-F1
#
_entry.id   AF-A0A9E2Z2Y0-F1
#
_cell.length_a   1.000
_cell.length_b   1.000
_cell.length_c   1.000
_cell.angle_alpha   90.00
_cell.angle_beta   90.00
_cell.angle_gamma   90.00
#
_symmetry.space_group_name_H-M   'P 1'
#
loop_
_entity.id
_entity.type
_entity.pdbx_description
1 polymer ?
#
loop_
_entity_poly.entity_id
_entity_poly.type
_entity_poly.pdbx_seq_one_letter_code
_entity_poly.pdbx_strand_id
1 'polypeptide(L)'
;MKKERIVTRRWGDRRKGKTDWARFDSMTEQEIEAAIASDPDWDDFKDIDWSDAVLVIPTRKKAISIRVDEDVLDFFKSEGEGYQRRMNAVLRSYMQQKSKPNKRA
;
A
#
# COMPACT_ATOMS: atom_id res chain seq x y z
N MET A 1 23.15 16.62 -26.10
CA MET A 1 22.55 15.74 -25.07
C MET A 1 21.56 14.80 -25.74
N LYS A 2 21.97 13.57 -26.04
CA LYS A 2 21.23 12.59 -26.85
C LYS A 2 19.98 12.08 -26.12
N LYS A 3 18.82 12.18 -26.76
CA LYS A 3 17.51 11.67 -26.29
C LYS A 3 17.38 10.13 -26.37
N GLU A 4 18.49 9.39 -26.35
CA GLU A 4 18.55 7.97 -26.73
C GLU A 4 17.93 6.99 -25.70
N ARG A 5 17.43 7.46 -24.55
CA ARG A 5 16.90 6.58 -23.48
C ARG A 5 15.51 6.94 -22.94
N ILE A 6 14.78 7.88 -23.56
CA ILE A 6 13.43 8.23 -23.11
C ILE A 6 12.42 7.45 -23.95
N VAL A 7 11.82 6.42 -23.35
CA VAL A 7 10.70 5.68 -23.95
C VAL A 7 9.41 6.44 -23.62
N THR A 8 8.94 7.26 -24.56
CA THR A 8 7.61 7.88 -24.50
C THR A 8 6.54 6.81 -24.74
N ARG A 9 5.54 6.71 -23.85
CA ARG A 9 4.45 5.74 -23.96
C ARG A 9 3.09 6.43 -23.92
N ARG A 10 2.14 5.90 -24.70
CA ARG A 10 0.74 6.34 -24.74
C ARG A 10 -0.13 5.38 -23.92
N TRP A 11 -0.97 5.92 -23.05
CA TRP A 11 -1.96 5.12 -22.32
C TRP A 11 -2.92 4.48 -23.34
N GLY A 12 -2.94 3.14 -23.39
CA GLY A 12 -3.74 2.35 -24.34
C GLY A 12 -2.91 1.44 -25.27
N ASP A 13 -1.60 1.65 -25.34
CA ASP A 13 -0.69 0.80 -26.11
C ASP A 13 -0.43 -0.52 -25.35
N ARG A 14 -1.37 -1.46 -25.43
CA ARG A 14 -1.24 -2.80 -24.84
C ARG A 14 -0.22 -3.58 -25.66
N ARG A 15 1.06 -3.55 -25.27
CA ARG A 15 2.02 -4.53 -25.79
C ARG A 15 1.41 -5.92 -25.59
N LYS A 16 1.33 -6.71 -26.66
CA LYS A 16 1.15 -8.16 -26.51
C LYS A 16 2.25 -8.61 -25.55
N GLY A 17 1.85 -9.05 -24.36
CA GLY A 17 2.77 -9.63 -23.40
C GLY A 17 3.48 -10.82 -24.03
N LYS A 18 4.62 -11.21 -23.47
CA LYS A 18 5.30 -12.46 -23.91
C LYS A 18 4.53 -13.71 -23.46
N THR A 19 3.41 -13.54 -22.77
CA THR A 19 2.56 -14.61 -22.27
C THR A 19 1.82 -15.27 -23.42
N ASP A 20 1.96 -16.59 -23.50
CA ASP A 20 1.16 -17.43 -24.39
C ASP A 20 -0.19 -17.72 -23.73
N TRP A 21 -1.20 -16.92 -24.11
CA TRP A 21 -2.55 -17.03 -23.57
C TRP A 21 -3.28 -18.29 -24.04
N ALA A 22 -2.99 -18.77 -25.25
CA ALA A 22 -3.63 -19.98 -25.78
C ALA A 22 -3.21 -21.21 -24.97
N ARG A 23 -1.93 -21.29 -24.57
CA ARG A 23 -1.44 -22.33 -23.66
C ARG A 23 -2.10 -22.24 -22.27
N PHE A 24 -2.25 -21.04 -21.73
CA PHE A 24 -2.85 -20.84 -20.39
C PHE A 24 -4.32 -21.26 -20.38
N ASP A 25 -5.08 -20.84 -21.39
CA ASP A 25 -6.52 -21.16 -21.51
C ASP A 25 -6.77 -22.67 -21.70
N SER A 26 -5.79 -23.42 -22.21
CA SER A 26 -5.89 -24.88 -22.38
C SER A 26 -5.34 -25.69 -21.20
N MET A 27 -4.78 -25.04 -20.18
CA MET A 27 -4.14 -25.72 -19.05
C MET A 27 -5.18 -26.34 -18.12
N THR A 28 -4.93 -27.57 -17.68
CA THR A 28 -5.84 -28.28 -16.77
C THR A 28 -5.61 -27.89 -15.31
N GLU A 29 -6.62 -28.09 -14.45
CA GLU A 29 -6.50 -27.82 -13.01
C GLU A 29 -5.32 -28.59 -12.37
N GLN A 30 -5.11 -29.82 -12.80
CA GLN A 30 -4.03 -30.69 -12.30
C GLN A 30 -2.65 -30.15 -12.67
N GLU A 31 -2.51 -29.58 -13.86
CA GLU A 31 -1.26 -28.92 -14.29
C GLU A 31 -1.04 -27.61 -13.54
N ILE A 32 -2.11 -26.89 -13.17
CA ILE A 32 -2.04 -25.68 -12.35
C ILE A 32 -1.55 -26.04 -10.93
N GLU A 33 -2.15 -27.04 -10.31
CA GLU A 33 -1.75 -27.50 -8.97
C GLU A 33 -0.29 -27.98 -8.94
N ALA A 34 0.12 -28.75 -9.95
CA ALA A 34 1.51 -29.20 -10.08
C ALA A 34 2.48 -28.02 -10.25
N ALA A 35 2.11 -27.01 -11.04
CA ALA A 35 2.91 -25.81 -11.21
C ALA A 35 3.08 -25.05 -9.89
N ILE A 36 1.99 -24.84 -9.14
CA ILE A 36 2.00 -24.19 -7.82
C ILE A 36 2.88 -24.98 -6.83
N ALA A 37 2.75 -26.30 -6.79
CA ALA A 37 3.52 -27.14 -5.88
C ALA A 37 5.03 -27.12 -6.20
N SER A 38 5.39 -26.97 -7.47
CA SER A 38 6.77 -26.93 -7.95
C SER A 38 7.43 -25.55 -7.88
N ASP A 39 6.66 -24.49 -7.63
CA ASP A 39 7.17 -23.11 -7.62
C ASP A 39 7.91 -22.79 -6.31
N PRO A 40 9.23 -22.51 -6.35
CA PRO A 40 9.99 -22.12 -5.17
C PRO A 40 9.51 -20.81 -4.54
N ASP A 41 8.99 -19.88 -5.36
CA ASP A 41 8.50 -18.58 -4.86
C ASP A 41 7.18 -18.74 -4.09
N TRP A 42 6.46 -19.85 -4.28
CA TRP A 42 5.21 -20.12 -3.56
C TRP A 42 5.46 -20.68 -2.14
N ASP A 43 6.64 -21.22 -1.85
CA ASP A 43 6.93 -21.91 -0.60
C ASP A 43 6.70 -21.03 0.64
N ASP A 44 7.13 -19.77 0.58
CA ASP A 44 6.98 -18.78 1.66
C ASP A 44 5.52 -18.36 1.93
N PHE A 45 4.59 -18.64 1.00
CA PHE A 45 3.20 -18.19 1.08
C PHE A 45 2.19 -19.29 1.42
N LYS A 46 2.62 -20.56 1.45
CA LYS A 46 1.74 -21.73 1.68
C LYS A 46 1.01 -21.68 3.02
N ASP A 47 1.67 -21.17 4.06
CA ASP A 47 1.19 -21.20 5.44
C ASP A 47 0.60 -19.86 5.93
N ILE A 48 0.37 -18.90 5.03
CA ILE A 48 -0.22 -17.62 5.42
C ILE A 48 -1.72 -17.82 5.71
N ASP A 49 -2.09 -17.72 6.98
CA ASP A 49 -3.49 -17.67 7.39
C ASP A 49 -4.08 -16.29 7.09
N TRP A 50 -4.99 -16.24 6.11
CA TRP A 50 -5.69 -15.02 5.70
C TRP A 50 -6.95 -14.74 6.52
N SER A 51 -7.32 -15.60 7.47
CA SER A 51 -8.55 -15.45 8.28
C SER A 51 -8.55 -14.19 9.14
N ASP A 52 -7.37 -13.77 9.61
CA ASP A 52 -7.17 -12.56 10.41
C ASP A 52 -6.83 -11.31 9.58
N ALA A 53 -6.87 -11.40 8.25
CA ALA A 53 -6.50 -10.29 7.38
C ALA A 53 -7.48 -9.11 7.54
N VAL A 54 -6.98 -7.99 8.06
CA VAL A 54 -7.77 -6.77 8.22
C VAL A 54 -7.66 -5.92 6.96
N LEU A 55 -8.79 -5.68 6.29
CA LEU A 55 -8.86 -4.74 5.17
C LEU A 55 -8.62 -3.30 5.67
N VAL A 56 -7.42 -2.78 5.43
CA VAL A 56 -7.08 -1.38 5.73
C VAL A 56 -7.30 -0.54 4.48
N ILE A 57 -8.45 0.12 4.38
CA ILE A 57 -8.69 1.12 3.33
C ILE A 57 -8.04 2.44 3.77
N PRO A 58 -6.96 2.91 3.11
CA PRO A 58 -6.34 4.17 3.50
C PRO A 58 -7.29 5.33 3.23
N THR A 59 -7.73 5.99 4.30
CA THR A 59 -8.57 7.19 4.18
C THR A 59 -7.80 8.30 3.47
N ARG A 60 -8.42 8.92 2.45
CA ARG A 60 -7.83 10.08 1.77
C ARG A 60 -7.62 11.21 2.77
N LYS A 61 -6.39 11.69 2.87
CA LYS A 61 -6.05 12.88 3.66
C LYS A 61 -6.60 14.12 2.94
N LYS A 62 -7.17 15.06 3.70
CA LYS A 62 -7.56 16.36 3.17
C LYS A 62 -6.39 17.33 3.33
N ALA A 63 -5.93 17.92 2.23
CA ALA A 63 -4.94 18.99 2.28
C ALA A 63 -5.64 20.27 2.75
N ILE A 64 -5.31 20.73 3.95
CA ILE A 64 -5.84 21.94 4.55
C ILE A 64 -4.68 22.85 4.94
N SER A 65 -4.93 24.17 4.93
CA SER A 65 -4.00 25.14 5.51
C SER A 65 -4.38 25.35 6.97
N ILE A 66 -3.48 25.02 7.88
CA ILE A 66 -3.64 25.24 9.33
C ILE A 66 -2.47 26.08 9.83
N ARG A 67 -2.72 26.91 10.84
CA ARG A 67 -1.66 27.59 11.58
C ARG A 67 -1.32 26.75 12.81
N VAL A 68 -0.03 26.58 13.05
CA VAL A 68 0.54 25.85 14.18
C VAL A 68 1.64 26.73 14.75
N ASP A 69 1.84 26.67 16.07
CA ASP A 69 2.92 27.40 16.73
C ASP A 69 4.29 26.93 16.21
N GLU A 70 5.26 27.85 16.22
CA GLU A 70 6.59 27.64 15.64
C GLU A 70 7.36 26.54 16.37
N ASP A 71 7.33 26.54 17.71
CA ASP A 71 7.96 25.55 18.57
C ASP A 71 7.42 24.13 18.33
N VAL A 72 6.11 23.99 18.15
CA VAL A 72 5.47 22.72 17.83
C VAL A 72 5.90 22.23 16.45
N LEU A 73 5.95 23.12 15.46
CA LEU A 73 6.37 22.77 14.10
C LEU A 73 7.84 22.32 14.09
N ASP A 74 8.70 23.03 14.80
CA ASP A 74 10.13 22.74 14.88
C ASP A 74 10.41 21.45 15.64
N PHE A 75 9.68 21.18 16.72
CA PHE A 75 9.73 19.89 17.41
C PHE A 75 9.50 18.72 16.45
N PHE A 76 8.41 18.73 15.67
CA PHE A 76 8.12 17.63 14.75
C PHE A 76 9.10 17.55 13.57
N LYS A 77 9.61 18.69 13.08
CA LYS A 77 10.64 18.74 12.03
C LYS A 77 11.98 18.18 12.51
N SER A 78 12.34 18.38 13.78
CA SER A 78 13.60 17.89 14.35
C SER A 78 13.72 16.35 14.29
N GLU A 79 12.59 15.64 14.29
CA GLU A 79 12.52 14.18 14.15
C GLU A 79 12.70 13.69 12.69
N GLY A 80 12.98 14.58 11.74
CA GLY A 80 13.31 14.26 10.35
C GLY A 80 12.11 14.06 9.43
N GLU A 81 12.33 13.34 8.32
CA GLU A 81 11.32 13.14 7.29
C GLU A 81 10.04 12.51 7.85
N GLY A 82 8.88 12.89 7.29
CA GLY A 82 7.58 12.36 7.72
C GLY A 82 6.96 13.06 8.93
N TYR A 83 7.46 14.24 9.32
CA TYR A 83 6.91 15.04 10.44
C TYR A 83 5.39 15.26 10.33
N GLN A 84 4.86 15.50 9.13
CA GLN A 84 3.41 15.64 8.89
C GLN A 84 2.64 14.34 9.22
N ARG A 85 3.24 13.17 8.96
CA ARG A 85 2.64 11.87 9.30
C ARG A 85 2.55 11.70 10.82
N ARG A 86 3.61 12.08 11.55
CA ARG A 86 3.65 12.02 13.02
C ARG A 86 2.68 12.99 13.65
N MET A 87 2.65 14.24 13.18
CA MET A 87 1.67 15.25 13.62
C MET A 87 0.23 14.75 13.43
N ASN A 88 -0.09 14.16 12.28
CA ASN A 88 -1.41 13.58 12.05
C ASN A 88 -1.73 12.37 12.95
N ALA A 89 -0.72 11.56 13.31
CA ALA A 89 -0.91 10.44 14.24
C ALA A 89 -1.26 10.93 15.65
N VAL A 90 -0.61 12.00 16.12
CA VAL A 90 -0.92 12.65 17.41
C VAL A 90 -2.34 13.19 17.42
N LEU A 91 -2.75 13.93 16.38
CA LEU A 91 -4.11 14.43 16.23
C LEU A 91 -5.16 13.31 16.25
N ARG A 92 -4.85 12.17 15.60
CA ARG A 92 -5.72 11.00 15.59
C ARG A 92 -5.82 10.34 16.98
N SER A 93 -4.71 10.23 17.71
CA SER A 93 -4.70 9.71 19.08
C SER A 93 -5.59 10.56 20.00
N TYR A 94 -5.44 11.89 19.93
CA TYR A 94 -6.27 12.82 20.68
C TYR A 94 -7.77 12.68 20.34
N MET A 95 -8.10 12.59 19.05
CA MET A 95 -9.48 12.34 18.59
C MET A 95 -10.04 11.03 19.17
N GLN A 96 -9.27 9.93 19.10
CA GLN A 96 -9.69 8.63 19.62
C GLN A 96 -9.89 8.63 21.14
N GLN A 97 -9.02 9.31 21.88
CA GLN A 97 -9.16 9.43 23.33
C GLN A 97 -10.43 10.17 23.71
N LYS A 98 -10.77 11.25 22.98
CA LYS A 98 -12.00 12.03 23.20
C LYS A 98 -13.26 11.32 22.71
N SER A 99 -13.17 10.46 21.69
CA SER A 99 -14.32 9.75 21.13
C SER A 99 -14.69 8.47 21.87
N LYS A 100 -13.86 7.97 22.81
CA LYS A 100 -14.25 6.85 23.66
C LYS A 100 -15.42 7.31 24.55
N PRO A 101 -16.60 6.68 24.49
CA PRO A 101 -17.69 7.04 25.38
C PRO A 101 -17.23 6.83 26.82
N ASN A 102 -17.48 7.82 27.68
CA ASN A 102 -17.32 7.67 29.13
C ASN A 102 -18.22 6.50 29.56
N LYS A 103 -17.67 5.29 29.69
CA LYS A 103 -18.29 4.23 30.47
C LYS A 103 -18.23 4.70 31.92
N ARG A 104 -19.24 5.46 32.34
CA ARG A 104 -19.50 5.68 33.76
C ARG A 104 -19.78 4.31 34.37
N ALA A 105 -18.90 3.88 35.27
CA ALA A 105 -19.08 2.73 36.13
C ALA A 105 -20.21 3.00 37.13
#